data_AF-A0A8D8M2W5-F1
#
_entry.id   AF-A0A8D8M2W5-F1
#
_cell.length_a   1.000
_cell.length_b   1.000
_cell.length_c   1.000
_cell.angle_alpha   90.00
_cell.angle_beta   90.00
_cell.angle_gamma   90.00
#
_symmetry.space_group_name_H-M   'P 1'
#
loop_
_entity.id
_entity.type
_entity.pdbx_description
1 polymer ?
#
loop_
_entity_poly.entity_id
_entity_poly.type
_entity_poly.pdbx_seq_one_letter_code
_entity_poly.pdbx_strand_id
1 'polypeptide(L)'
;MSDPMIKRLSSNDFNVEKFVKELSQHCVGGLELQQKRVEIGALAEETNSLLKKNVFHNYMLFIETAKEISHLEGEMYQLSHLLTEQRSLLATLAHSSIVEGVAPLNTSVNNTTVEQDKETQTRKQLSDIMQKMEGCVPLLDSSRVFIMEGDLTELDPLDNKPLRRVHAYLLSDMLILACPIQGDQGRYQMNTCYDNLTSLAVVNIRHIAAAFKLLAFPDTRVFQAPSASVKKEWLDKFEEIKKSSKEQNSSLPKPAQADSSGNPFEDEDEEEEEEEEESRASAVSPSPFIPEWLLEVP
;
A
#
# COMPACT_ATOMS: atom_id res chain seq x y z
N MET A 1 28.05 40.64 20.97
CA MET A 1 28.89 41.71 20.40
C MET A 1 30.32 41.38 20.79
N SER A 2 31.19 41.09 19.83
CA SER A 2 32.57 40.70 20.12
C SER A 2 33.34 41.90 20.64
N ASP A 3 33.93 41.77 21.82
CA ASP A 3 34.72 42.83 22.45
C ASP A 3 35.87 43.24 21.49
N PRO A 4 36.05 44.54 21.17
CA PRO A 4 37.13 45.00 20.28
C PRO A 4 38.51 44.53 20.74
N MET A 5 38.69 44.32 22.05
CA MET A 5 39.89 43.75 22.66
C MET A 5 40.15 42.30 22.17
N ILE A 6 39.11 41.46 22.21
CA ILE A 6 39.17 40.05 21.76
C ILE A 6 39.54 39.99 20.28
N LYS A 7 38.89 40.81 19.45
CA LYS A 7 39.13 40.84 18.00
C LYS A 7 40.58 41.23 17.66
N ARG A 8 41.19 42.11 18.46
CA ARG A 8 42.58 42.54 18.29
C ARG A 8 43.58 41.48 18.76
N LEU A 9 43.26 40.76 19.84
CA LEU A 9 44.08 39.67 20.39
C LEU A 9 44.00 38.38 19.55
N SER A 10 42.88 38.15 18.84
CA SER A 10 42.66 36.96 18.00
C SER A 10 43.15 37.12 16.55
N SER A 11 43.76 38.25 16.17
CA SER A 11 44.27 38.45 14.81
C SER A 11 45.52 37.59 14.55
N ASN A 12 45.61 36.96 13.37
CA ASN A 12 46.75 36.11 13.01
C ASN A 12 48.12 36.84 13.01
N ASP A 13 48.15 38.16 12.79
CA ASP A 13 49.38 38.97 12.77
C ASP A 13 49.63 39.72 14.10
N PHE A 14 49.06 39.22 15.20
CA PHE A 14 49.18 39.89 16.50
C PHE A 14 50.64 39.95 16.98
N ASN A 15 51.14 41.17 17.21
CA ASN A 15 52.47 41.41 17.75
C ASN A 15 52.39 41.96 19.17
N VAL A 16 52.86 41.16 20.13
CA VAL A 16 52.81 41.46 21.57
C VAL A 16 53.58 42.75 21.91
N GLU A 17 54.76 42.94 21.33
CA GLU A 17 55.62 44.10 21.64
C GLU A 17 55.01 45.41 21.14
N LYS A 18 54.46 45.42 19.92
CA LYS A 18 53.73 46.58 19.37
C LYS A 18 52.49 46.90 20.20
N PHE A 19 51.74 45.87 20.62
CA PHE A 19 50.55 46.03 21.43
C PHE A 19 50.86 46.64 22.81
N VAL A 20 51.87 46.12 23.51
CA VAL A 20 52.29 46.66 24.83
C VAL A 20 52.85 48.08 24.69
N LYS A 21 53.58 48.37 23.60
CA LYS A 21 54.09 49.72 23.30
C LYS A 21 52.96 50.72 23.04
N GLU A 22 51.96 50.37 22.24
CA GLU A 22 50.77 51.22 22.07
C GLU A 22 49.99 51.38 23.38
N LEU A 23 49.82 50.30 24.15
CA LEU A 23 49.09 50.33 25.42
C LEU A 23 49.76 51.28 26.43
N SER A 24 51.09 51.23 26.54
CA SER A 24 51.88 52.12 27.40
C SER A 24 51.98 53.57 26.89
N GLN A 25 51.81 53.80 25.59
CA GLN A 25 51.74 55.15 25.01
C GLN A 25 50.37 55.80 25.23
N HIS A 26 49.30 55.01 25.26
CA HIS A 26 47.93 55.50 25.44
C HIS A 26 47.50 55.58 26.90
N CYS A 27 48.00 54.72 27.79
CA CYS A 27 47.70 54.78 29.21
C CYS A 27 48.66 55.75 29.91
N VAL A 28 48.14 56.88 30.37
CA VAL A 28 48.95 57.96 30.97
C VAL A 28 49.19 57.75 32.48
N GLY A 29 48.57 56.71 33.09
CA GLY A 29 48.71 56.39 34.51
C GLY A 29 48.78 54.89 34.84
N GLY A 30 49.39 54.56 35.99
CA GLY A 30 49.53 53.17 36.46
C GLY A 30 48.20 52.47 36.77
N LEU A 31 47.16 53.24 37.12
CA LEU A 31 45.81 52.71 37.42
C LEU A 31 45.13 52.13 36.17
N GLU A 32 45.21 52.84 35.03
CA GLU A 32 44.63 52.37 33.75
C GLU A 32 45.34 51.12 33.24
N LEU A 33 46.68 51.09 33.37
CA LEU A 33 47.47 49.93 33.00
C LEU A 33 47.10 48.70 33.86
N GLN A 34 46.83 48.92 35.15
CA GLN A 34 46.40 47.88 36.07
C GLN A 34 44.99 47.38 35.74
N GLN A 35 44.06 48.26 35.37
CA GLN A 35 42.72 47.87 34.89
C GLN A 35 42.81 47.04 33.61
N LYS A 36 43.61 47.46 32.62
CA LYS A 36 43.83 46.69 31.38
C LYS A 36 44.49 45.34 31.63
N ARG A 37 45.39 45.25 32.60
CA ARG A 37 45.98 43.96 33.02
C ARG A 37 44.93 43.03 33.63
N VAL A 38 44.04 43.55 34.48
CA VAL A 38 42.96 42.76 35.09
C VAL A 38 41.97 42.29 34.02
N GLU A 39 41.62 43.16 33.07
CA GLU A 39 40.74 42.84 31.93
C GLU A 39 41.33 41.71 31.06
N ILE A 40 42.61 41.79 30.71
CA ILE A 40 43.31 40.72 29.97
C ILE A 40 43.36 39.43 30.79
N GLY A 41 43.59 39.52 32.10
CA GLY A 41 43.59 38.37 33.01
C GLY A 41 42.24 37.67 33.05
N ALA A 42 41.15 38.43 33.20
CA ALA A 42 39.79 37.90 33.18
C ALA A 42 39.46 37.23 31.85
N LEU A 43 39.82 37.87 30.73
CA LEU A 43 39.60 37.31 29.40
C LEU A 43 40.38 36.01 29.17
N ALA A 44 41.63 35.93 29.67
CA ALA A 44 42.43 34.72 29.60
C ALA A 44 41.81 33.57 30.39
N GLU A 45 41.28 33.85 31.59
CA GLU A 45 40.62 32.85 32.44
C GLU A 45 39.29 32.38 31.83
N GLU A 46 38.49 33.29 31.28
CA GLU A 46 37.27 32.98 30.54
C GLU A 46 37.56 32.10 29.31
N THR A 47 38.57 32.47 28.51
CA THR A 47 38.98 31.71 27.32
C THR A 47 39.48 30.32 27.72
N ASN A 48 40.25 30.20 28.81
CA ASN A 48 40.72 28.92 29.31
C ASN A 48 39.56 28.01 29.72
N SER A 49 38.57 28.55 30.43
CA SER A 49 37.36 27.83 30.82
C SER A 49 36.55 27.39 29.62
N LEU A 50 36.36 28.27 28.63
CA LEU A 50 35.63 27.97 27.41
C LEU A 50 36.33 26.91 26.56
N LEU A 51 37.65 26.99 26.41
CA LEU A 51 38.46 25.98 25.71
C LEU A 51 38.34 24.62 26.39
N LYS A 52 38.45 24.55 27.72
CA LYS A 52 38.27 23.30 28.47
C LYS A 52 36.90 22.70 28.23
N LYS A 53 35.83 23.51 28.29
CA LYS A 53 34.46 23.06 28.00
C LYS A 53 34.31 22.57 26.56
N ASN A 54 34.86 23.29 25.59
CA ASN A 54 34.79 22.90 24.17
C ASN A 54 35.56 21.61 23.89
N VAL A 55 36.78 21.47 24.42
CA VAL A 55 37.59 20.25 24.27
C VAL A 55 36.89 19.08 24.93
N PHE A 56 36.37 19.25 26.14
CA PHE A 56 35.62 18.20 26.83
C PHE A 56 34.36 17.80 26.06
N HIS A 57 33.59 18.78 25.56
CA HIS A 57 32.39 18.52 24.77
C HIS A 57 32.70 17.77 23.48
N ASN A 58 33.70 18.23 22.71
CA ASN A 58 34.13 17.54 21.48
C ASN A 58 34.64 16.13 21.76
N TYR A 59 35.34 15.93 22.89
CA TYR A 59 35.82 14.60 23.27
C TYR A 59 34.67 13.67 23.69
N MET A 60 33.68 14.17 24.44
CA MET A 60 32.48 13.38 24.75
C MET A 60 31.70 13.01 23.50
N LEU A 61 31.50 13.97 22.59
CA LEU A 61 30.80 13.72 21.33
C LEU A 61 31.55 12.68 20.49
N PHE A 62 32.88 12.79 20.41
CA PHE A 62 33.71 11.79 19.72
C PHE A 62 33.55 10.39 20.32
N ILE A 63 33.55 10.27 21.66
CA ILE A 63 33.33 8.98 22.33
C ILE A 63 31.91 8.45 22.08
N GLU A 64 30.90 9.30 22.17
CA GLU A 64 29.50 8.92 21.97
C GLU A 64 29.25 8.46 20.53
N THR A 65 29.69 9.24 19.55
CA THR A 65 29.64 8.86 18.13
C THR A 65 30.43 7.58 17.87
N ALA A 66 31.62 7.42 18.44
CA ALA A 66 32.39 6.17 18.27
C ALA A 66 31.66 4.96 18.85
N LYS A 67 30.99 5.11 20.01
CA LYS A 67 30.20 4.06 20.63
C LYS A 67 28.97 3.70 19.80
N GLU A 68 28.27 4.69 19.24
CA GLU A 68 27.14 4.46 18.34
C GLU A 68 27.57 3.75 17.05
N ILE A 69 28.70 4.15 16.46
CA ILE A 69 29.28 3.48 15.28
C ILE A 69 29.60 2.02 15.60
N SER A 70 30.26 1.73 16.72
CA SER A 70 30.55 0.34 17.10
C SER A 70 29.29 -0.47 17.40
N HIS A 71 28.25 0.16 17.95
CA HIS A 71 26.97 -0.52 18.15
C HIS A 71 26.32 -0.90 16.82
N LEU A 72 26.27 0.04 15.88
CA LEU A 72 25.73 -0.16 14.54
C LEU A 72 26.53 -1.20 13.74
N GLU A 73 27.87 -1.19 13.85
CA GLU A 73 28.73 -2.21 13.26
C GLU A 73 28.35 -3.62 13.76
N GLY A 74 28.07 -3.75 15.06
CA GLY A 74 27.60 -5.00 15.66
C GLY A 74 26.25 -5.47 15.10
N GLU A 75 25.27 -4.58 14.99
CA GLU A 75 23.96 -4.90 14.42
C GLU A 75 24.07 -5.29 12.93
N MET A 76 24.86 -4.54 12.16
CA MET A 76 25.10 -4.83 10.75
C MET A 76 25.78 -6.19 10.56
N TYR A 77 26.74 -6.53 11.44
CA TYR A 77 27.38 -7.84 11.43
C TYR A 77 26.38 -8.96 11.74
N GLN A 78 25.52 -8.79 12.74
CA GLN A 78 24.47 -9.75 13.08
C GLN A 78 23.50 -9.96 11.90
N LEU A 79 23.08 -8.89 11.24
CA LEU A 79 22.19 -8.96 10.09
C LEU A 79 22.85 -9.66 8.90
N SER A 80 24.12 -9.36 8.63
CA SER A 80 24.92 -10.05 7.60
C SER A 80 25.05 -11.55 7.87
N HIS A 81 25.30 -11.92 9.13
CA HIS A 81 25.35 -13.31 9.56
C HIS A 81 24.00 -14.01 9.36
N LEU A 82 22.90 -13.38 9.81
CA LEU A 82 21.55 -13.92 9.66
C LEU A 82 21.18 -14.14 8.19
N LEU A 83 21.50 -13.19 7.31
CA LEU A 83 21.28 -13.35 5.86
C LEU A 83 22.10 -14.50 5.26
N THR A 84 23.35 -14.65 5.72
CA THR A 84 24.22 -15.74 5.28
C THR A 84 23.67 -17.10 5.74
N GLU A 85 23.18 -17.18 6.98
CA GLU A 85 22.54 -18.37 7.53
C GLU A 85 21.24 -18.71 6.79
N GLN A 86 20.36 -17.74 6.57
CA GLN A 86 19.13 -17.92 5.80
C GLN A 86 19.42 -18.38 4.38
N ARG A 87 20.42 -17.80 3.70
CA ARG A 87 20.85 -18.24 2.37
C ARG A 87 21.33 -19.70 2.39
N SER A 88 22.09 -20.09 3.41
CA SER A 88 22.56 -21.47 3.59
C SER A 88 21.40 -22.45 3.83
N LEU A 89 20.44 -22.06 4.69
CA LEU A 89 19.24 -22.85 4.96
C LEU A 89 18.38 -23.01 3.71
N LEU A 90 18.15 -21.95 2.93
CA LEU A 90 17.43 -22.01 1.66
C LEU A 90 18.14 -22.90 0.64
N ALA A 91 19.47 -22.83 0.55
CA ALA A 91 20.23 -23.73 -0.31
C ALA A 91 20.09 -25.18 0.14
N THR A 92 20.15 -25.44 1.45
CA THR A 92 19.96 -26.80 2.00
C THR A 92 18.55 -27.32 1.76
N LEU A 93 17.51 -26.49 1.94
CA LEU A 93 16.12 -26.85 1.63
C LEU A 93 15.92 -27.14 0.14
N ALA A 94 16.51 -26.32 -0.74
CA ALA A 94 16.46 -26.56 -2.18
C ALA A 94 17.18 -27.88 -2.55
N HIS A 95 18.30 -28.18 -1.91
CA HIS A 95 19.00 -29.45 -2.12
C HIS A 95 18.26 -30.64 -1.50
N SER A 96 17.63 -30.50 -0.33
CA SER A 96 16.84 -31.57 0.30
C SER A 96 15.55 -31.85 -0.46
N SER A 97 14.88 -30.84 -1.03
CA SER A 97 13.73 -31.06 -1.92
C SER A 97 14.10 -31.79 -3.21
N ILE A 98 15.37 -31.72 -3.62
CA ILE A 98 15.90 -32.47 -4.77
C ILE A 98 16.38 -33.88 -4.36
N VAL A 99 16.84 -34.04 -3.11
CA VAL A 99 17.46 -35.28 -2.59
C VAL A 99 16.46 -36.20 -1.85
N GLU A 100 15.32 -35.70 -1.37
CA GLU A 100 14.22 -36.51 -0.80
C GLU A 100 13.39 -37.18 -1.92
N GLY A 101 14.09 -37.77 -2.88
CA GLY A 101 13.60 -38.78 -3.81
C GLY A 101 13.58 -40.16 -3.16
N VAL A 102 12.83 -40.33 -2.07
CA VAL A 102 12.49 -41.67 -1.55
C VAL A 102 11.23 -42.19 -2.25
N ALA A 103 11.50 -43.04 -3.24
CA ALA A 103 10.67 -44.06 -3.86
C ALA A 103 9.41 -43.63 -4.66
N PRO A 104 9.32 -44.02 -5.96
CA PRO A 104 8.14 -43.82 -6.77
C PRO A 104 7.12 -44.91 -6.41
N LEU A 105 6.08 -44.57 -5.64
CA LEU A 105 4.88 -45.40 -5.67
C LEU A 105 4.03 -44.95 -6.86
N ASN A 106 4.08 -45.77 -7.89
CA ASN A 106 3.21 -45.76 -9.06
C ASN A 106 1.78 -45.33 -8.70
N THR A 107 1.36 -44.15 -9.15
CA THR A 107 0.02 -43.90 -9.72
C THR A 107 0.11 -42.63 -10.58
N SER A 108 -0.07 -42.78 -11.90
CA SER A 108 -0.31 -41.73 -12.90
C SER A 108 0.61 -40.50 -12.89
N VAL A 109 1.84 -40.71 -13.37
CA VAL A 109 2.73 -39.64 -13.83
C VAL A 109 2.24 -39.21 -15.22
N ASN A 110 1.65 -38.02 -15.34
CA ASN A 110 1.60 -37.22 -16.57
C ASN A 110 1.05 -35.78 -16.37
N ASN A 111 0.52 -35.42 -15.18
CA ASN A 111 -0.09 -34.10 -14.96
C ASN A 111 0.61 -33.19 -13.93
N THR A 112 1.58 -33.66 -13.15
CA THR A 112 2.10 -32.93 -11.97
C THR A 112 3.21 -31.91 -12.24
N THR A 113 3.99 -32.05 -13.32
CA THR A 113 5.03 -31.06 -13.67
C THR A 113 4.44 -29.73 -14.14
N VAL A 114 3.33 -29.78 -14.90
CA VAL A 114 2.65 -28.58 -15.42
C VAL A 114 1.95 -27.80 -14.30
N GLU A 115 1.44 -28.48 -13.28
CA GLU A 115 0.77 -27.85 -12.12
C GLU A 115 1.77 -27.12 -11.22
N GLN A 116 2.93 -27.73 -10.93
CA GLN A 116 3.98 -27.08 -10.12
C GLN A 116 4.61 -25.87 -10.84
N ASP A 117 4.78 -25.93 -12.16
CA ASP A 117 5.27 -24.80 -12.95
C ASP A 117 4.26 -23.64 -12.98
N LYS A 118 2.95 -23.94 -13.04
CA LYS A 118 1.89 -22.92 -12.97
C LYS A 118 1.79 -22.28 -11.59
N GLU A 119 1.89 -23.07 -10.53
CA GLU A 119 1.85 -22.56 -9.15
C GLU A 119 3.06 -21.66 -8.87
N THR A 120 4.26 -22.08 -9.27
CA THR A 120 5.46 -21.25 -9.12
C THR A 120 5.42 -19.98 -9.97
N GLN A 121 4.83 -20.03 -11.17
CA GLN A 121 4.63 -18.84 -12.02
C GLN A 121 3.60 -17.88 -11.42
N THR A 122 2.50 -18.41 -10.88
CA THR A 122 1.46 -17.62 -10.21
C THR A 122 2.03 -16.93 -8.97
N ARG A 123 2.83 -17.63 -8.17
CA ARG A 123 3.53 -17.04 -7.01
C ARG A 123 4.50 -15.94 -7.38
N LYS A 124 5.23 -16.09 -8.50
CA LYS A 124 6.10 -15.02 -9.03
C LYS A 124 5.28 -13.79 -9.45
N GLN A 125 4.17 -13.98 -10.16
CA GLN A 125 3.30 -12.88 -10.58
C GLN A 125 2.69 -12.14 -9.37
N LEU A 126 2.23 -12.86 -8.35
CA LEU A 126 1.73 -12.25 -7.12
C LEU A 126 2.83 -11.48 -6.38
N SER A 127 4.05 -12.03 -6.31
CA SER A 127 5.21 -11.36 -5.73
C SER A 127 5.57 -10.08 -6.47
N ASP A 128 5.50 -10.07 -7.81
CA ASP A 128 5.74 -8.88 -8.62
C ASP A 128 4.68 -7.79 -8.36
N ILE A 129 3.41 -8.20 -8.17
CA ILE A 129 2.32 -7.28 -7.80
C ILE A 129 2.57 -6.70 -6.41
N MET A 130 2.97 -7.52 -5.42
CA MET A 130 3.31 -7.05 -4.06
C MET A 130 4.48 -6.06 -4.05
N GLN A 131 5.46 -6.22 -4.94
CA GLN A 131 6.58 -5.27 -5.05
C GLN A 131 6.13 -3.92 -5.63
N LYS A 132 5.17 -3.94 -6.57
CA LYS A 132 4.65 -2.74 -7.24
C LYS A 132 3.54 -2.04 -6.45
N MET A 133 2.81 -2.78 -5.61
CA MET A 133 1.64 -2.27 -4.89
C MET A 133 1.86 -2.23 -3.39
N GLU A 134 1.79 -1.02 -2.83
CA GLU A 134 1.85 -0.78 -1.39
C GLU A 134 0.46 -0.92 -0.75
N GLY A 135 0.38 -1.60 0.41
CA GLY A 135 -0.85 -1.75 1.19
C GLY A 135 -1.67 -3.03 0.94
N CYS A 136 -1.21 -3.94 0.07
CA CYS A 136 -1.90 -5.20 -0.22
C CYS A 136 -1.63 -6.30 0.82
N VAL A 137 -2.23 -6.17 2.00
CA VAL A 137 -2.27 -7.24 3.01
C VAL A 137 -3.04 -8.50 2.52
N PRO A 138 -4.15 -8.38 1.76
CA PRO A 138 -4.93 -9.56 1.36
C PRO A 138 -4.22 -10.49 0.36
N LEU A 139 -3.16 -10.02 -0.32
CA LEU A 139 -2.44 -10.81 -1.33
C LEU A 139 -1.52 -11.89 -0.74
N LEU A 140 -1.40 -11.96 0.59
CA LEU A 140 -0.52 -12.89 1.30
C LEU A 140 -1.04 -14.33 1.34
N ASP A 141 -2.31 -14.55 0.98
CA ASP A 141 -2.92 -15.87 0.92
C ASP A 141 -2.47 -16.64 -0.35
N SER A 142 -1.85 -17.79 -0.16
CA SER A 142 -1.24 -18.61 -1.22
C SER A 142 -2.23 -19.33 -2.12
N SER A 143 -3.53 -19.26 -1.83
CA SER A 143 -4.59 -19.94 -2.59
C SER A 143 -5.09 -19.17 -3.82
N ARG A 144 -4.63 -17.93 -4.02
CA ARG A 144 -5.20 -17.01 -5.01
C ARG A 144 -4.49 -17.09 -6.34
N VAL A 145 -5.26 -17.03 -7.43
CA VAL A 145 -4.73 -17.05 -8.80
C VAL A 145 -4.90 -15.68 -9.42
N PHE A 146 -3.81 -15.15 -9.97
CA PHE A 146 -3.82 -13.93 -10.77
C PHE A 146 -4.47 -14.20 -12.13
N ILE A 147 -5.46 -13.38 -12.52
CA ILE A 147 -6.22 -13.56 -13.76
C ILE A 147 -5.87 -12.48 -14.77
N MET A 148 -5.96 -11.20 -14.37
CA MET A 148 -5.76 -10.08 -15.29
C MET A 148 -5.35 -8.80 -14.57
N GLU A 149 -4.55 -7.96 -15.22
CA GLU A 149 -4.25 -6.59 -14.80
C GLU A 149 -4.61 -5.59 -15.92
N GLY A 150 -4.94 -4.35 -15.55
CA GLY A 150 -5.20 -3.32 -16.55
C GLY A 150 -5.47 -1.94 -16.00
N ASP A 151 -5.12 -0.93 -16.80
CA ASP A 151 -5.42 0.48 -16.53
C ASP A 151 -6.88 0.80 -16.85
N LEU A 152 -7.57 1.44 -15.90
CA LEU A 152 -8.94 1.93 -16.05
C LEU A 152 -9.03 3.41 -15.62
N THR A 153 -10.04 4.12 -16.11
CA THR A 153 -10.37 5.47 -15.65
C THR A 153 -11.69 5.43 -14.90
N GLU A 154 -11.68 5.81 -13.62
CA GLU A 154 -12.89 5.94 -12.80
C GLU A 154 -13.65 7.19 -13.24
N LEU A 155 -14.94 7.04 -13.52
CA LEU A 155 -15.86 8.11 -13.88
C LEU A 155 -16.83 8.39 -12.71
N ASP A 156 -17.26 9.64 -12.60
CA ASP A 156 -18.33 10.03 -11.70
C ASP A 156 -19.65 9.35 -12.10
N PRO A 157 -20.34 8.63 -11.20
CA PRO A 157 -21.59 7.94 -11.51
C PRO A 157 -22.76 8.87 -11.85
N LEU A 158 -22.70 10.15 -11.49
CA LEU A 158 -23.75 11.16 -11.77
C LEU A 158 -23.40 12.00 -13.01
N ASP A 159 -22.16 12.50 -13.05
CA ASP A 159 -21.72 13.48 -14.05
C ASP A 159 -20.99 12.85 -15.26
N ASN A 160 -20.64 11.56 -15.19
CA ASN A 160 -19.81 10.83 -16.19
C ASN A 160 -18.46 11.50 -16.51
N LYS A 161 -17.98 12.37 -15.61
CA LYS A 161 -16.68 13.03 -15.75
C LYS A 161 -15.57 12.11 -15.25
N PRO A 162 -14.38 12.13 -15.88
CA PRO A 162 -13.24 11.36 -15.39
C PRO A 162 -12.76 11.90 -14.05
N LEU A 163 -12.74 11.02 -13.03
CA LEU A 163 -12.28 11.33 -11.68
C LEU A 163 -10.79 11.05 -11.54
N ARG A 164 -10.36 9.82 -11.80
CA ARG A 164 -8.97 9.39 -11.60
C ARG A 164 -8.62 8.19 -12.46
N ARG A 165 -7.32 8.02 -12.73
CA ARG A 165 -6.78 6.77 -13.30
C ARG A 165 -6.54 5.77 -12.17
N VAL A 166 -6.98 4.55 -12.38
CA VAL A 166 -6.79 3.42 -11.47
C VAL A 166 -6.17 2.26 -12.23
N HIS A 167 -5.35 1.48 -11.54
CA HIS A 167 -4.84 0.22 -12.04
C HIS A 167 -5.58 -0.90 -11.32
N ALA A 168 -6.25 -1.77 -12.07
CA ALA A 168 -7.08 -2.84 -11.53
C ALA A 168 -6.37 -4.18 -11.66
N TYR A 169 -6.36 -4.95 -10.58
CA TYR A 169 -5.87 -6.33 -10.53
C TYR A 169 -7.04 -7.26 -10.21
N LEU A 170 -7.30 -8.21 -11.10
CA LEU A 170 -8.33 -9.23 -10.95
C LEU A 170 -7.69 -10.56 -10.57
N LEU A 171 -8.13 -11.09 -9.44
CA LEU A 171 -7.78 -12.42 -8.93
C LEU A 171 -9.01 -13.33 -8.95
N SER A 172 -8.79 -14.61 -8.64
CA SER A 172 -9.83 -15.64 -8.56
C SER A 172 -11.01 -15.30 -7.65
N ASP A 173 -10.75 -14.63 -6.53
CA ASP A 173 -11.72 -14.33 -5.47
C ASP A 173 -11.83 -12.84 -5.16
N MET A 174 -10.99 -12.00 -5.78
CA MET A 174 -10.78 -10.62 -5.37
C MET A 174 -10.54 -9.67 -6.54
N LEU A 175 -11.04 -8.44 -6.41
CA LEU A 175 -10.68 -7.31 -7.28
C LEU A 175 -10.01 -6.21 -6.46
N ILE A 176 -8.81 -5.83 -6.87
CA ILE A 176 -8.04 -4.75 -6.24
C ILE A 176 -7.98 -3.56 -7.19
N LEU A 177 -8.31 -2.37 -6.67
CA LEU A 177 -8.19 -1.10 -7.37
C LEU A 177 -7.09 -0.27 -6.71
N ALA A 178 -6.05 0.04 -7.47
CA ALA A 178 -4.90 0.79 -7.01
C ALA A 178 -4.81 2.15 -7.72
N CYS A 179 -4.34 3.18 -7.01
CA CYS A 179 -4.06 4.50 -7.58
C CYS A 179 -2.55 4.69 -7.71
N PRO A 180 -2.05 5.36 -8.77
CA PRO A 180 -0.63 5.66 -8.89
C PRO A 180 -0.17 6.59 -7.76
N ILE A 181 0.98 6.30 -7.14
CA ILE A 181 1.56 7.13 -6.10
C ILE A 181 2.17 8.39 -6.74
N GLN A 182 1.83 9.56 -6.21
CA GLN A 182 2.39 10.81 -6.71
C GLN A 182 3.90 10.87 -6.42
N GLY A 183 4.71 11.02 -7.47
CA GLY A 183 6.17 11.18 -7.36
C GLY A 183 6.98 9.91 -7.69
N ASP A 184 6.34 8.76 -7.88
CA ASP A 184 7.01 7.54 -8.31
C ASP A 184 6.31 6.87 -9.51
N GLN A 185 7.04 6.72 -10.61
CA GLN A 185 6.52 6.12 -11.83
C GLN A 185 6.62 4.60 -11.71
N GLY A 186 5.51 3.95 -11.36
CA GLY A 186 5.40 2.49 -11.34
C GLY A 186 5.06 1.87 -9.99
N ARG A 187 4.95 2.68 -8.92
CA ARG A 187 4.35 2.24 -7.66
C ARG A 187 2.89 2.66 -7.54
N TYR A 188 2.07 1.73 -7.08
CA TYR A 188 0.65 1.92 -6.89
C TYR A 188 0.31 1.75 -5.41
N GLN A 189 -0.64 2.55 -4.93
CA GLN A 189 -1.21 2.42 -3.59
C GLN A 189 -2.61 1.81 -3.71
N MET A 190 -2.87 0.77 -2.93
CA MET A 190 -4.20 0.17 -2.86
C MET A 190 -5.23 1.20 -2.37
N ASN A 191 -6.29 1.43 -3.15
CA ASN A 191 -7.37 2.36 -2.81
C ASN A 191 -8.63 1.60 -2.35
N THR A 192 -9.01 0.53 -3.04
CA THR A 192 -10.19 -0.26 -2.70
C THR A 192 -9.95 -1.72 -3.04
N CYS A 193 -10.43 -2.61 -2.18
CA CYS A 193 -10.33 -4.05 -2.35
C CYS A 193 -11.72 -4.65 -2.20
N TYR A 194 -12.13 -5.51 -3.13
CA TYR A 194 -13.37 -6.27 -3.07
C TYR A 194 -13.03 -7.74 -2.86
N ASP A 195 -13.25 -8.24 -1.65
CA ASP A 195 -12.87 -9.60 -1.23
C ASP A 195 -13.88 -10.68 -1.66
N ASN A 196 -15.04 -10.29 -2.19
CA ASN A 196 -16.08 -11.23 -2.62
C ASN A 196 -16.63 -10.82 -4.00
N LEU A 197 -16.15 -11.51 -5.04
CA LEU A 197 -16.61 -11.29 -6.42
C LEU A 197 -18.03 -11.82 -6.69
N THR A 198 -18.60 -12.65 -5.82
CA THR A 198 -19.97 -13.18 -5.97
C THR A 198 -21.02 -12.12 -5.70
N SER A 199 -20.79 -11.22 -4.72
CA SER A 199 -21.68 -10.09 -4.45
C SER A 199 -21.49 -8.92 -5.41
N LEU A 200 -20.42 -8.94 -6.20
CA LEU A 200 -20.08 -7.91 -7.16
C LEU A 200 -20.93 -8.03 -8.43
N ALA A 201 -21.79 -7.05 -8.72
CA ALA A 201 -22.49 -6.97 -10.00
C ALA A 201 -21.74 -6.06 -10.97
N VAL A 202 -21.49 -6.56 -12.19
CA VAL A 202 -20.81 -5.81 -13.25
C VAL A 202 -21.80 -5.62 -14.39
N VAL A 203 -22.03 -4.38 -14.79
CA VAL A 203 -23.06 -3.99 -15.77
C VAL A 203 -22.42 -3.24 -16.92
N ASN A 204 -22.68 -3.67 -18.13
CA ASN A 204 -22.21 -2.99 -19.34
C ASN A 204 -23.01 -1.69 -19.59
N ILE A 205 -22.33 -0.54 -19.71
CA ILE A 205 -22.94 0.73 -20.08
C ILE A 205 -22.80 0.94 -21.60
N ARG A 206 -23.91 1.17 -22.30
CA ARG A 206 -23.92 1.42 -23.76
C ARG A 206 -23.78 2.91 -24.12
N HIS A 207 -24.22 3.81 -23.25
CA HIS A 207 -24.21 5.25 -23.50
C HIS A 207 -22.82 5.89 -23.47
N ILE A 208 -21.84 5.23 -22.85
CA ILE A 208 -20.45 5.72 -22.71
C ILE A 208 -19.51 4.74 -23.42
N ALA A 209 -18.64 5.27 -24.27
CA ALA A 209 -17.68 4.47 -25.01
C ALA A 209 -16.76 3.70 -24.06
N ALA A 210 -16.68 2.37 -24.27
CA ALA A 210 -15.83 1.46 -23.50
C ALA A 210 -15.99 1.51 -21.97
N ALA A 211 -17.18 1.87 -21.43
CA ALA A 211 -17.42 1.91 -19.98
C ALA A 211 -18.29 0.76 -19.43
N PHE A 212 -18.03 0.37 -18.19
CA PHE A 212 -18.85 -0.57 -17.42
C PHE A 212 -19.05 -0.05 -15.99
N LYS A 213 -20.14 -0.46 -15.35
CA LYS A 213 -20.50 -0.12 -13.97
C LYS A 213 -20.22 -1.31 -13.08
N LEU A 214 -19.67 -1.03 -11.91
CA LEU A 214 -19.42 -1.98 -10.84
C LEU A 214 -20.33 -1.61 -9.66
N LEU A 215 -21.15 -2.55 -9.25
CA LEU A 215 -22.14 -2.44 -8.19
C LEU A 215 -21.69 -3.38 -7.06
N ALA A 216 -21.22 -2.80 -5.96
CA ALA A 216 -20.78 -3.51 -4.77
C ALA A 216 -21.42 -2.82 -3.57
N PHE A 217 -22.62 -3.25 -3.17
CA PHE A 217 -23.39 -2.55 -2.14
C PHE A 217 -22.53 -2.24 -0.88
N PRO A 218 -22.50 -0.97 -0.42
CA PRO A 218 -23.30 0.18 -0.85
C PRO A 218 -22.70 1.02 -2.01
N ASP A 219 -21.52 0.67 -2.51
CA ASP A 219 -20.78 1.43 -3.51
C ASP A 219 -21.25 1.16 -4.95
N THR A 220 -21.40 2.23 -5.73
CA THR A 220 -21.59 2.18 -7.20
C THR A 220 -20.49 2.98 -7.87
N ARG A 221 -19.70 2.33 -8.73
CA ARG A 221 -18.59 2.95 -9.44
C ARG A 221 -18.67 2.70 -10.93
N VAL A 222 -18.22 3.65 -11.74
CA VAL A 222 -18.19 3.54 -13.19
C VAL A 222 -16.75 3.58 -13.65
N PHE A 223 -16.36 2.65 -14.51
CA PHE A 223 -15.01 2.56 -15.06
C PHE A 223 -15.05 2.60 -16.58
N GLN A 224 -14.12 3.35 -17.16
CA GLN A 224 -13.86 3.41 -18.59
C GLN A 224 -12.55 2.69 -18.90
N ALA A 225 -12.64 1.71 -19.80
CA ALA A 225 -11.48 1.00 -20.34
C ALA A 225 -10.84 1.79 -21.49
N PRO A 226 -9.54 1.58 -21.78
CA PRO A 226 -8.83 2.27 -22.85
C PRO A 226 -9.34 1.90 -24.25
N SER A 227 -9.97 0.73 -24.42
CA SER A 227 -10.58 0.31 -25.68
C SER A 227 -11.82 -0.56 -25.44
N ALA A 228 -12.68 -0.66 -26.45
CA ALA A 228 -13.84 -1.56 -26.41
C ALA A 228 -13.44 -3.04 -26.33
N SER A 229 -12.28 -3.41 -26.88
CA SER A 229 -11.73 -4.77 -26.77
C SER A 229 -11.37 -5.11 -25.33
N VAL A 230 -10.66 -4.20 -24.65
CA VAL A 230 -10.26 -4.37 -23.24
C VAL A 230 -11.50 -4.44 -22.35
N LYS A 231 -12.51 -3.59 -22.58
CA LYS A 231 -13.80 -3.70 -21.86
C LYS A 231 -14.43 -5.08 -22.01
N LYS A 232 -14.44 -5.62 -23.24
CA LYS A 232 -15.02 -6.94 -23.50
C LYS A 232 -14.27 -8.02 -22.71
N GLU A 233 -12.94 -7.98 -22.75
CA GLU A 233 -12.09 -8.89 -21.98
C GLU A 233 -12.36 -8.83 -20.47
N TRP A 234 -12.50 -7.64 -19.90
CA TRP A 234 -12.91 -7.47 -18.49
C TRP A 234 -14.26 -8.13 -18.19
N LEU A 235 -15.28 -7.89 -19.01
CA LEU A 235 -16.61 -8.48 -18.81
C LEU A 235 -16.57 -10.02 -18.93
N ASP A 236 -15.90 -10.54 -19.96
CA ASP A 236 -15.76 -11.97 -20.20
C ASP A 236 -15.06 -12.65 -19.01
N LYS A 237 -14.01 -12.02 -18.45
CA LYS A 237 -13.29 -12.55 -17.27
C LYS A 237 -14.12 -12.50 -15.99
N PHE A 238 -14.91 -11.45 -15.77
CA PHE A 238 -15.84 -11.42 -14.64
C PHE A 238 -16.92 -12.49 -14.74
N GLU A 239 -17.42 -12.79 -15.95
CA GLU A 239 -18.38 -13.88 -16.18
C GLU A 239 -17.74 -15.25 -15.97
N GLU A 240 -16.52 -15.47 -16.45
CA GLU A 240 -15.75 -16.70 -16.27
C GLU A 240 -15.53 -17.03 -14.78
N ILE A 241 -15.14 -16.04 -13.97
CA ILE A 241 -14.95 -16.19 -12.52
C ILE A 241 -16.28 -16.49 -11.81
N LYS A 242 -17.36 -15.82 -12.21
CA LYS A 242 -18.69 -16.09 -11.63
C LYS A 242 -19.18 -17.49 -11.96
N LYS A 243 -18.87 -17.99 -13.16
CA LYS A 243 -19.23 -19.35 -13.58
C LYS A 243 -18.43 -20.40 -12.80
N SER A 244 -17.12 -20.23 -12.68
CA SER A 244 -16.28 -21.16 -11.91
C SER A 244 -16.63 -21.20 -10.42
N SER A 245 -17.00 -20.06 -9.82
CA SER A 245 -17.49 -19.99 -8.44
C SER A 245 -18.83 -20.72 -8.24
N LYS A 246 -19.74 -20.68 -9.22
CA LYS A 246 -21.01 -21.43 -9.16
C LYS A 246 -20.81 -22.93 -9.31
N GLU A 247 -19.90 -23.36 -10.20
CA GLU A 247 -19.57 -24.76 -10.41
C GLU A 247 -18.94 -25.38 -9.15
N GLN A 248 -18.04 -24.66 -8.46
CA GLN A 248 -17.48 -25.11 -7.18
C GLN A 248 -18.54 -25.24 -6.07
N ASN A 249 -19.47 -24.30 -5.94
CA ASN A 249 -20.54 -24.36 -4.94
C ASN A 249 -21.61 -25.44 -5.22
N SER A 250 -21.73 -25.90 -6.47
CA SER A 250 -22.66 -26.99 -6.85
C SER A 250 -22.16 -28.40 -6.49
N SER A 251 -20.91 -28.52 -6.03
CA SER A 251 -20.26 -29.80 -5.71
C SER A 251 -20.35 -30.23 -4.24
N LEU A 252 -21.07 -29.48 -3.40
CA LEU A 252 -21.39 -29.87 -2.03
C LEU A 252 -22.54 -30.91 -2.03
N PRO A 253 -22.46 -32.02 -1.26
CA PRO A 253 -23.52 -33.02 -1.25
C PRO A 253 -24.81 -32.42 -0.70
N LYS A 254 -25.92 -32.53 -1.44
CA LYS A 254 -27.26 -32.29 -0.91
C LYS A 254 -27.45 -33.19 0.34
N PRO A 255 -27.77 -32.65 1.53
CA PRO A 255 -28.22 -33.49 2.63
C PRO A 255 -29.49 -34.21 2.19
N ALA A 256 -29.53 -35.51 2.48
CA ALA A 256 -30.56 -36.44 2.05
C ALA A 256 -31.99 -35.93 2.34
N GLN A 257 -32.85 -36.08 1.34
CA GLN A 257 -34.29 -35.88 1.43
C GLN A 257 -34.87 -36.71 2.59
N ALA A 258 -35.67 -36.06 3.43
CA ALA A 258 -36.70 -36.74 4.20
C ALA A 258 -38.05 -36.34 3.60
N ASP A 259 -38.78 -37.35 3.14
CA ASP A 259 -40.13 -37.27 2.60
C ASP A 259 -41.12 -36.71 3.63
N SER A 260 -42.04 -35.85 3.20
CA SER A 260 -43.50 -36.05 3.36
C SER A 260 -44.33 -34.80 3.06
N SER A 261 -45.47 -35.05 2.41
CA SER A 261 -46.61 -34.17 2.11
C SER A 261 -46.31 -33.00 1.15
N GLY A 262 -46.75 -33.01 -0.11
CA GLY A 262 -48.03 -33.47 -0.66
C GLY A 262 -49.03 -32.33 -0.58
N ASN A 263 -49.00 -31.39 -1.54
CA ASN A 263 -50.06 -30.41 -1.73
C ASN A 263 -50.71 -30.63 -3.11
N PRO A 264 -52.04 -30.76 -3.22
CA PRO A 264 -52.71 -31.54 -4.26
C PRO A 264 -53.45 -30.66 -5.29
N PHE A 265 -52.72 -29.82 -6.01
CA PHE A 265 -53.25 -29.05 -7.15
C PHE A 265 -52.20 -28.97 -8.27
N GLU A 266 -51.75 -30.14 -8.72
CA GLU A 266 -51.65 -30.50 -10.14
C GLU A 266 -53.11 -30.61 -10.65
N ASP A 267 -53.57 -30.14 -11.81
CA ASP A 267 -52.99 -29.69 -13.08
C ASP A 267 -53.98 -28.63 -13.66
N GLU A 268 -53.79 -27.94 -14.78
CA GLU A 268 -53.56 -28.40 -16.14
C GLU A 268 -53.61 -27.13 -17.02
N ASP A 269 -52.77 -27.11 -18.07
CA ASP A 269 -52.97 -26.36 -19.33
C ASP A 269 -52.88 -24.82 -19.30
N GLU A 270 -52.46 -24.09 -20.33
CA GLU A 270 -51.83 -24.29 -21.62
C GLU A 270 -51.49 -22.87 -22.10
N GLU A 271 -50.55 -22.78 -23.04
CA GLU A 271 -50.50 -21.74 -24.08
C GLU A 271 -49.93 -20.34 -23.79
N GLU A 272 -48.99 -20.02 -24.68
CA GLU A 272 -48.36 -18.76 -25.00
C GLU A 272 -49.40 -17.78 -25.55
N GLU A 273 -49.48 -16.55 -25.04
CA GLU A 273 -50.03 -15.44 -25.82
C GLU A 273 -49.19 -14.17 -25.64
N GLU A 274 -48.81 -13.64 -26.80
CA GLU A 274 -48.11 -12.39 -27.03
C GLU A 274 -49.06 -11.20 -26.75
N GLU A 275 -48.67 -10.29 -25.86
CA GLU A 275 -49.38 -9.01 -25.70
C GLU A 275 -48.85 -8.00 -26.74
N GLU A 276 -49.61 -7.79 -27.82
CA GLU A 276 -49.54 -6.59 -28.65
C GLU A 276 -50.53 -5.50 -28.17
N GLU A 277 -50.07 -4.27 -28.38
CA GLU A 277 -50.57 -3.00 -27.88
C GLU A 277 -52.01 -2.64 -28.32
N GLU A 278 -52.69 -1.77 -27.55
CA GLU A 278 -52.83 -0.35 -27.93
C GLU A 278 -54.12 0.33 -27.38
N SER A 279 -53.88 1.47 -26.71
CA SER A 279 -54.71 2.70 -26.62
C SER A 279 -55.87 2.86 -25.62
N ARG A 280 -55.55 3.64 -24.57
CA ARG A 280 -56.06 5.02 -24.29
C ARG A 280 -57.49 5.20 -23.73
N ALA A 281 -57.59 5.52 -22.42
CA ALA A 281 -57.75 6.90 -21.90
C ALA A 281 -58.31 6.96 -20.45
N SER A 282 -57.65 7.79 -19.61
CA SER A 282 -58.16 8.56 -18.46
C SER A 282 -58.82 7.83 -17.27
N ALA A 283 -58.18 7.86 -16.10
CA ALA A 283 -58.37 8.92 -15.09
C ALA A 283 -57.92 8.48 -13.67
N VAL A 284 -57.34 9.44 -12.93
CA VAL A 284 -57.19 9.52 -11.45
C VAL A 284 -56.12 8.63 -10.78
N SER A 285 -55.11 9.30 -10.25
CA SER A 285 -54.17 8.78 -9.24
C SER A 285 -54.80 8.73 -7.85
N PRO A 286 -54.44 7.73 -7.03
CA PRO A 286 -54.34 7.96 -5.59
C PRO A 286 -52.97 7.55 -5.03
N SER A 287 -52.53 8.38 -4.09
CA SER A 287 -51.36 8.28 -3.22
C SER A 287 -51.25 6.97 -2.43
N PRO A 288 -50.06 6.62 -1.91
CA PRO A 288 -49.82 5.38 -1.16
C PRO A 288 -50.63 5.33 0.14
N PHE A 289 -51.32 4.20 0.34
CA PHE A 289 -51.96 3.82 1.60
C PHE A 289 -50.88 3.69 2.69
N ILE A 290 -50.94 4.55 3.71
CA ILE A 290 -50.16 4.41 4.94
C ILE A 290 -51.03 3.58 5.90
N PRO A 291 -50.56 2.41 6.38
CA PRO A 291 -51.33 1.59 7.32
C PRO A 291 -51.52 2.26 8.69
N GLU A 292 -52.70 2.09 9.28
CA GLU A 292 -53.14 2.77 10.52
C GLU A 292 -52.28 2.51 11.76
N TRP A 293 -51.41 1.49 11.77
CA TRP A 293 -50.53 1.21 12.91
C TRP A 293 -49.38 2.22 13.08
N LEU A 294 -49.15 3.12 12.11
CA LEU A 294 -48.10 4.15 12.16
C LEU A 294 -48.58 5.49 12.77
N LEU A 295 -49.88 5.63 13.08
CA LEU A 295 -50.47 6.90 13.55
C LEU A 295 -50.84 6.91 15.05
N GLU A 296 -50.54 5.85 15.80
CA GLU A 296 -50.90 5.76 17.22
C GLU A 296 -49.71 5.37 18.11
N VAL A 297 -48.80 6.31 18.40
CA VAL A 297 -48.20 6.49 19.73
C VAL A 297 -47.84 7.98 19.91
N PRO A 298 -48.07 8.60 21.10
CA PRO A 298 -47.88 10.04 21.34
C PRO A 298 -46.46 10.57 21.12
#